data_AF-A0A1G2HZH7-F1
#
_entry.id   AF-A0A1G2HZH7-F1
#
_cell.length_a   1.000
_cell.length_b   1.000
_cell.length_c   1.000
_cell.angle_alpha   90.00
_cell.angle_beta   90.00
_cell.angle_gamma   90.00
#
_symmetry.space_group_name_H-M   'P 1'
#
loop_
_entity.id
_entity.type
_entity.pdbx_description
1 polymer ?
#
loop_
_entity_poly.entity_id
_entity_poly.type
_entity_poly.pdbx_seq_one_letter_code
_entity_poly.pdbx_strand_id
1 'polypeptide(L)'
;MRTTQRKGDIAVSQAIARFTKMGYDVSLPITESASYDLIVDTGKKLKKVQVRYSSVREVALRRVHSNSNGYVVKKTKPNAYDWLYIFKITGEEYLIKECLANRNSIVPTLDYLIKIGESVVLKK
;
A
#
# COMPACT_ATOMS: atom_id res chain seq x y z
N MET A 1 -11.87 21.01 2.94
CA MET A 1 -12.00 19.61 3.43
C MET A 1 -10.86 18.78 2.86
N ARG A 2 -10.15 17.99 3.70
CA ARG A 2 -8.95 17.21 3.33
C ARG A 2 -9.31 15.94 2.52
N THR A 3 -9.79 16.10 1.28
CA THR A 3 -10.31 15.00 0.45
C THR A 3 -9.26 13.97 0.03
N THR A 4 -8.02 14.39 -0.25
CA THR A 4 -6.92 13.48 -0.64
C THR A 4 -6.41 12.66 0.54
N GLN A 5 -6.28 13.25 1.73
CA GLN A 5 -5.84 12.53 2.93
C GLN A 5 -6.85 11.44 3.30
N ARG A 6 -8.16 11.77 3.26
CA ARG A 6 -9.23 10.79 3.47
C ARG A 6 -9.14 9.59 2.53
N LYS A 7 -8.77 9.77 1.26
CA LYS A 7 -8.58 8.65 0.32
C LYS A 7 -7.42 7.74 0.73
N GLY A 8 -6.33 8.33 1.23
CA GLY A 8 -5.21 7.59 1.82
C GLY A 8 -5.66 6.79 3.04
N ASP A 9 -6.35 7.43 3.97
CA ASP A 9 -6.87 6.81 5.20
C ASP A 9 -7.80 5.63 4.89
N ILE A 10 -8.69 5.78 3.89
CA ILE A 10 -9.56 4.70 3.40
C ILE A 10 -8.74 3.52 2.88
N ALA A 11 -7.73 3.78 2.05
CA ALA A 11 -6.90 2.71 1.49
C ALA A 11 -6.08 2.00 2.57
N VAL A 12 -5.54 2.72 3.56
CA VAL A 12 -4.81 2.13 4.69
C VAL A 12 -5.74 1.29 5.55
N SER A 13 -6.93 1.80 5.87
CA SER A 13 -7.95 1.04 6.62
C SER A 13 -8.36 -0.24 5.90
N GLN A 14 -8.54 -0.17 4.57
CA GLN A 14 -8.83 -1.34 3.76
C GLN A 14 -7.66 -2.34 3.74
N ALA A 15 -6.42 -1.85 3.64
CA ALA A 15 -5.23 -2.70 3.69
C ALA A 15 -5.12 -3.47 5.01
N ILE A 16 -5.37 -2.80 6.14
CA ILE A 16 -5.41 -3.44 7.47
C ILE A 16 -6.47 -4.54 7.46
N ALA A 17 -7.72 -4.20 7.09
CA ALA A 17 -8.80 -5.17 7.05
C ALA A 17 -8.49 -6.38 6.13
N ARG A 18 -7.83 -6.13 4.99
CA ARG A 18 -7.45 -7.19 4.05
C ARG A 18 -6.39 -8.10 4.66
N PHE A 19 -5.28 -7.56 5.16
CA PHE A 19 -4.20 -8.37 5.72
C PHE A 19 -4.65 -9.12 6.98
N THR A 20 -5.49 -8.53 7.82
CA THR A 20 -6.12 -9.21 8.95
C THR A 20 -7.00 -10.38 8.48
N LYS A 21 -7.82 -10.20 7.43
CA LYS A 21 -8.62 -11.30 6.85
C LYS A 21 -7.76 -12.42 6.25
N MET A 22 -6.55 -12.11 5.78
CA MET A 22 -5.58 -13.10 5.33
C MET A 22 -4.88 -13.84 6.47
N GLY A 23 -5.16 -13.49 7.73
CA GLY A 23 -4.58 -14.11 8.92
C GLY A 23 -3.21 -13.54 9.30
N TYR A 24 -2.86 -12.35 8.82
CA TYR A 24 -1.63 -11.69 9.21
C TYR A 24 -1.83 -10.68 10.34
N ASP A 25 -0.83 -10.55 11.21
CA ASP A 25 -0.75 -9.45 12.16
C ASP A 25 -0.26 -8.18 11.46
N VAL A 26 -0.85 -7.05 11.84
CA VAL A 26 -0.57 -5.74 11.23
C VAL A 26 -0.09 -4.76 12.28
N SER A 27 1.06 -4.13 12.04
CA SER A 27 1.64 -3.10 12.89
C SER A 27 1.67 -1.75 12.16
N LEU A 28 1.35 -0.67 12.88
CA LEU A 28 1.35 0.69 12.34
C LEU A 28 2.52 1.50 12.91
N PRO A 29 3.33 2.18 12.08
CA PRO A 29 4.33 3.12 12.57
C PRO A 29 3.65 4.36 13.16
N ILE A 30 4.13 4.83 14.32
CA ILE A 30 3.64 6.08 14.94
C ILE A 30 4.10 7.32 14.16
N THR A 31 5.13 7.19 13.33
CA THR A 31 5.69 8.31 12.54
C THR A 31 5.01 8.45 11.17
N GLU A 32 4.74 9.70 10.78
CA GLU A 32 4.27 10.05 9.43
C GLU A 32 5.41 10.13 8.39
N SER A 33 6.67 10.02 8.84
CA SER A 33 7.84 10.19 7.99
C SER A 33 8.32 8.91 7.29
N ALA A 34 7.75 7.76 7.67
CA ALA A 34 8.11 6.46 7.15
C ALA A 34 7.92 6.37 5.63
N SER A 35 8.65 5.45 4.99
CA SER A 35 8.49 5.18 3.55
C SER A 35 7.37 4.21 3.20
N TYR A 36 6.73 3.65 4.22
CA TYR A 36 5.68 2.66 4.19
C TYR A 36 4.60 3.07 5.20
N ASP A 37 3.40 2.54 5.03
CA ASP A 37 2.22 2.93 5.82
C ASP A 37 1.92 1.92 6.93
N LEU A 38 2.27 0.64 6.73
CA LEU A 38 2.10 -0.42 7.72
C LEU A 38 3.15 -1.52 7.57
N ILE A 39 3.26 -2.40 8.55
CA ILE A 39 4.04 -3.63 8.52
C ILE A 39 3.09 -4.82 8.64
N VAL A 40 3.28 -5.82 7.79
CA VAL A 40 2.60 -7.12 7.88
C VAL A 40 3.58 -8.15 8.42
N ASP A 41 3.21 -8.85 9.48
CA ASP A 41 3.92 -10.04 9.93
C ASP A 41 3.36 -11.27 9.22
N THR A 42 4.23 -11.96 8.47
CA THR A 42 3.86 -13.16 7.72
C THR A 42 4.12 -14.46 8.51
N GLY A 43 4.57 -14.35 9.77
CA GLY A 43 5.09 -15.45 10.58
C GLY A 43 6.52 -15.90 10.19
N LYS A 44 7.03 -15.45 9.04
CA LYS A 44 8.40 -15.71 8.58
C LYS A 44 9.26 -14.47 8.53
N LYS A 45 8.67 -13.36 8.06
CA LYS A 45 9.34 -12.08 7.87
C LYS A 45 8.34 -10.94 8.06
N LEU A 46 8.85 -9.83 8.58
CA LEU A 46 8.16 -8.55 8.55
C LEU A 46 8.24 -7.95 7.15
N LYS A 47 7.12 -7.45 6.66
CA LYS A 47 7.00 -6.84 5.33
C LYS A 47 6.51 -5.42 5.47
N LYS A 48 7.34 -4.46 5.09
CA LYS A 48 6.96 -3.05 4.99
C LYS A 48 6.03 -2.88 3.80
N VAL A 49 4.83 -2.37 4.03
CA VAL A 49 3.82 -2.19 2.97
C VAL A 49 3.58 -0.71 2.74
N GLN A 50 3.76 -0.27 1.50
CA GLN A 50 3.27 1.02 1.04
C GLN A 50 1.87 0.85 0.46
N VAL A 51 0.97 1.74 0.83
CA VAL A 51 -0.45 1.73 0.44
C VAL A 51 -0.73 2.88 -0.52
N ARG A 52 -1.49 2.60 -1.57
CA ARG A 52 -1.94 3.60 -2.54
C ARG A 52 -3.43 3.49 -2.82
N TYR A 53 -4.09 4.63 -2.76
CA TYR A 53 -5.42 4.79 -3.34
C TYR A 53 -5.30 5.27 -4.79
N SER A 54 -6.11 4.75 -5.70
CA SER A 54 -6.23 5.33 -7.04
C SER A 54 -7.64 5.26 -7.62
N SER A 55 -8.07 6.33 -8.26
CA SER A 55 -9.29 6.37 -9.08
C SER A 55 -9.02 6.27 -10.58
N VAL A 56 -7.75 6.15 -10.99
CA VAL A 56 -7.32 6.10 -12.39
C VAL A 56 -6.58 4.80 -12.67
N ARG A 57 -6.49 4.41 -13.94
CA ARG A 57 -5.83 3.17 -14.39
C ARG A 57 -4.37 3.10 -13.95
N GLU A 58 -3.58 4.12 -14.29
CA GLU A 58 -2.16 4.21 -13.97
C GLU A 58 -1.93 4.86 -12.61
N VAL A 59 -1.25 4.15 -11.70
CA VAL A 59 -1.01 4.57 -10.32
C VAL A 59 0.38 5.20 -10.23
N ALA A 60 0.44 6.48 -9.86
CA ALA A 60 1.71 7.16 -9.63
C ALA A 60 2.39 6.64 -8.35
N LEU A 61 3.68 6.30 -8.45
CA LEU A 61 4.48 5.75 -7.35
C LEU A 61 5.22 6.85 -6.56
N ARG A 62 5.31 8.06 -7.10
CA ARG A 62 5.94 9.22 -6.44
C ARG A 62 5.20 9.62 -5.17
N ARG A 63 5.92 10.13 -4.17
CA ARG A 63 5.31 10.79 -3.01
C ARG A 63 5.40 12.30 -3.19
N VAL A 64 4.29 12.99 -2.96
CA VAL A 64 4.23 14.44 -3.01
C VAL A 64 3.89 14.91 -1.59
N HIS A 65 4.79 15.68 -1.00
CA HIS A 65 4.58 16.30 0.30
C HIS A 65 4.44 17.80 0.10
N SER A 66 3.28 18.36 0.43
CA SER A 66 3.11 19.81 0.48
C SER A 66 3.79 20.38 1.72
N ASN A 67 4.43 21.52 1.58
CA ASN A 67 4.99 22.32 2.67
C ASN A 67 4.66 23.80 2.46
N SER A 68 5.06 24.67 3.40
CA SER A 68 4.81 26.11 3.31
C SER A 68 5.45 26.79 2.08
N ASN A 69 6.44 26.16 1.46
CA ASN A 69 7.18 26.68 0.30
C ASN A 69 6.78 26.00 -1.02
N GLY A 70 5.68 25.24 -1.06
CA GLY A 70 5.19 24.53 -2.24
C GLY A 70 5.05 23.03 -2.03
N TYR A 71 5.63 22.22 -2.93
CA TYR A 71 5.57 20.77 -2.85
C TYR A 71 6.93 20.13 -3.14
N VAL A 72 7.23 19.06 -2.41
CA VAL A 72 8.43 18.24 -2.63
C VAL A 72 8.00 16.90 -3.19
N VAL A 73 8.50 16.58 -4.38
CA VAL A 73 8.34 15.26 -4.99
C VAL A 73 9.51 14.38 -4.57
N LYS A 74 9.23 13.35 -3.79
CA LYS A 74 10.22 12.34 -3.40
C LYS A 74 10.07 11.11 -4.28
N LYS A 75 11.14 10.77 -5.01
CA LYS A 75 11.26 9.48 -5.71
C LYS A 75 11.35 8.35 -4.70
N THR A 76 10.82 7.20 -5.09
CA THR A 76 10.91 5.98 -4.28
C THR A 76 12.37 5.53 -4.23
N LYS A 77 12.91 5.34 -3.03
CA LYS A 77 14.26 4.79 -2.84
C LYS A 77 14.20 3.26 -2.97
N PRO A 78 15.27 2.59 -3.45
CA PRO A 78 15.38 1.14 -3.33
C PRO A 78 15.12 0.68 -1.90
N ASN A 79 14.38 -0.42 -1.73
CA ASN A 79 14.04 -1.02 -0.44
C ASN A 79 13.23 -0.11 0.53
N ALA A 80 12.59 0.94 0.01
CA ALA A 80 11.70 1.82 0.78
C ALA A 80 10.52 1.05 1.42
N TYR A 81 10.02 0.05 0.72
CA TYR A 81 8.99 -0.88 1.14
C TYR A 81 9.27 -2.23 0.50
N ASP A 82 8.69 -3.30 1.03
CA ASP A 82 8.77 -4.64 0.46
C ASP A 82 7.60 -4.90 -0.48
N TRP A 83 6.40 -4.48 -0.07
CA TRP A 83 5.16 -4.67 -0.82
C TRP A 83 4.47 -3.35 -1.12
N LEU A 84 3.81 -3.28 -2.27
CA LEU A 84 2.92 -2.20 -2.65
C LEU A 84 1.48 -2.74 -2.73
N TYR A 85 0.62 -2.21 -1.88
CA TYR A 85 -0.81 -2.48 -1.88
C TYR A 85 -1.56 -1.32 -2.55
N ILE A 86 -2.41 -1.63 -3.52
CA ILE A 86 -3.20 -0.64 -4.27
C ILE A 86 -4.68 -0.93 -4.06
N PHE A 87 -5.42 0.06 -3.58
CA PHE A 87 -6.88 0.06 -3.51
C PHE A 87 -7.46 0.99 -4.57
N LYS A 88 -8.32 0.44 -5.44
CA LYS A 88 -9.03 1.21 -6.46
C LYS A 88 -10.36 1.73 -5.94
N ILE A 89 -10.83 2.84 -6.49
CA ILE A 89 -12.19 3.35 -6.25
C ILE A 89 -13.30 2.33 -6.60
N THR A 90 -13.01 1.42 -7.53
CA THR A 90 -13.89 0.32 -7.97
C THR A 90 -14.01 -0.81 -6.93
N GLY A 91 -13.21 -0.76 -5.86
CA GLY A 91 -13.15 -1.81 -4.83
C GLY A 91 -12.10 -2.89 -5.11
N GLU A 92 -11.41 -2.84 -6.26
CA GLU A 92 -10.36 -3.79 -6.59
C GLU A 92 -9.10 -3.56 -5.75
N GLU A 93 -8.50 -4.65 -5.31
CA GLU A 93 -7.32 -4.64 -4.45
C GLU A 93 -6.18 -5.40 -5.13
N TYR A 94 -5.00 -4.80 -5.19
CA TYR A 94 -3.83 -5.38 -5.84
C TYR A 94 -2.65 -5.42 -4.87
N LEU A 95 -1.88 -6.51 -4.89
CA LEU A 95 -0.67 -6.69 -4.09
C LEU A 95 0.53 -6.99 -4.99
N ILE A 96 1.50 -6.09 -4.99
CA ILE A 96 2.76 -6.25 -5.71
C ILE A 96 3.84 -6.51 -4.67
N LYS A 97 4.50 -7.67 -4.75
CA LYS A 97 5.46 -8.14 -3.73
C LYS A 97 6.91 -7.73 -4.02
N GLU A 98 7.10 -6.50 -4.52
CA GLU A 98 8.41 -5.93 -4.84
C GLU A 98 8.43 -4.40 -4.68
N CYS A 99 9.63 -3.83 -4.54
CA CYS A 99 9.83 -2.39 -4.49
C CYS A 99 10.04 -1.80 -5.88
N LEU A 100 9.15 -0.92 -6.32
CA LEU A 100 9.20 -0.31 -7.66
C LEU A 100 9.98 1.01 -7.67
N ALA A 101 11.19 1.03 -7.10
CA ALA A 101 11.98 2.26 -6.90
C ALA A 101 12.36 2.99 -8.20
N ASN A 102 12.58 2.25 -9.29
CA ASN A 102 13.00 2.80 -10.58
C ASN A 102 11.83 3.12 -11.52
N ARG A 103 10.59 3.08 -11.04
CA ARG A 103 9.39 3.37 -11.82
C ARG A 103 8.67 4.60 -11.28
N ASN A 104 8.11 5.40 -12.19
CA ASN A 104 7.29 6.55 -11.82
C ASN A 104 5.83 6.17 -11.56
N SER A 105 5.37 5.07 -12.16
CA SER A 105 4.00 4.62 -12.16
C SER A 105 3.90 3.12 -12.41
N ILE A 106 2.72 2.56 -12.17
CA ILE A 106 2.36 1.20 -12.57
C ILE A 106 0.89 1.15 -13.00
N VAL A 107 0.60 0.34 -14.02
CA VAL A 107 -0.77 -0.14 -14.29
C VAL A 107 -0.87 -1.53 -13.66
N PRO A 108 -1.58 -1.71 -12.54
CA PRO A 108 -1.72 -3.03 -11.94
C PRO A 108 -2.50 -3.97 -12.88
N THR A 109 -1.96 -5.16 -13.11
CA THR A 109 -2.57 -6.23 -13.94
C THR A 109 -3.28 -7.26 -13.07
N LEU A 110 -4.01 -8.19 -13.71
CA LEU A 110 -4.72 -9.26 -13.02
C LEU A 110 -3.82 -10.19 -12.21
N ASP A 111 -2.53 -10.30 -12.55
CA ASP A 111 -1.57 -11.12 -11.80
C ASP A 111 -1.33 -10.60 -10.37
N TYR A 112 -1.57 -9.31 -10.14
CA TYR A 112 -1.48 -8.69 -8.81
C TYR A 112 -2.81 -8.66 -8.07
N LEU A 113 -3.92 -9.02 -8.72
CA LEU A 113 -5.25 -8.89 -8.14
C LEU A 113 -5.42 -9.86 -6.97
N ILE A 114 -5.81 -9.34 -5.81
CA ILE A 114 -6.14 -10.16 -4.65
C ILE A 114 -7.53 -10.78 -4.86
N LYS A 115 -7.59 -12.09 -5.09
CA LYS A 115 -8.86 -12.80 -5.25
C LYS A 115 -9.55 -12.98 -3.90
N ILE A 116 -10.87 -12.76 -3.88
CA ILE A 116 -11.72 -13.06 -2.72
C ILE A 116 -11.78 -14.59 -2.60
N GLY A 117 -11.13 -15.18 -1.60
CA GLY A 117 -11.15 -16.62 -1.37
C GLY A 117 -9.83 -17.25 -0.90
N GLU A 118 -8.70 -16.53 -0.92
CA GLU A 118 -7.48 -16.97 -0.23
C GLU A 118 -7.59 -16.74 1.29
N SER A 119 -8.61 -17.35 1.90
CA SER A 119 -8.58 -17.65 3.32
C SER A 119 -7.57 -18.78 3.49
N VAL A 120 -6.42 -18.48 4.08
CA VAL A 120 -5.49 -19.50 4.54
C VAL A 120 -6.30 -20.47 5.41
N VAL A 121 -6.36 -21.73 5.01
CA VAL A 121 -6.86 -22.82 5.85
C VAL A 121 -6.04 -22.77 7.14
N LEU A 122 -6.65 -22.26 8.20
CA LEU A 122 -6.13 -22.39 9.56
C LEU A 122 -6.13 -23.89 9.85
N LYS A 123 -4.97 -24.54 9.65
CA LYS A 123 -4.73 -25.84 10.25
C LYS A 123 -4.72 -25.61 11.76
N LYS A 124 -5.79 -26.08 12.40
CA LYS A 124 -5.89 -26.26 13.85
C LYS A 124 -4.72 -27.07 14.37
#